data_AF-A0AAN8FIE5-F1
#
_entry.id   AF-A0AAN8FIE5-F1
#
_cell.length_a   1.000
_cell.length_b   1.000
_cell.length_c   1.000
_cell.angle_alpha   90.00
_cell.angle_beta   90.00
_cell.angle_gamma   90.00
#
_symmetry.space_group_name_H-M   'P 1'
#
loop_
_entity.id
_entity.type
_entity.pdbx_description
1 polymer ?
#
loop_
_entity_poly.entity_id
_entity_poly.type
_entity_poly.pdbx_seq_one_letter_code
_entity_poly.pdbx_strand_id
1 'polypeptide(L)'
;MSSFYSGSQALSIALFFSGLDVAVNMFGLAWNGQYFTVDNIKHWFDLPNYKFTTNPIDFLAIALLRDCVLIGGGLAAWTSPSGFSDVAKKASNIVFAAMLIILAFAPSKLLAFYEDDKLKLAVGDWILMIWCIFASLAVQVVWTNVYTRVSERANTIEPLFGEIGYEERVLEEEAEKAAKQRETFVLLFRLLGYMAREWKYYGMAFTFLLCYSLS
;
A
#
# COMPACT_ATOMS: atom_id res chain seq x y z
N MET A 1 -8.76 -23.89 -5.07
CA MET A 1 -8.18 -23.54 -6.38
C MET A 1 -6.99 -22.63 -6.15
N SER A 2 -5.77 -23.18 -6.10
CA SER A 2 -4.52 -22.41 -5.96
C SER A 2 -4.15 -21.79 -7.31
N SER A 3 -4.67 -20.59 -7.60
CA SER A 3 -4.27 -19.86 -8.80
C SER A 3 -2.88 -19.29 -8.57
N PHE A 4 -1.85 -19.94 -9.10
CA PHE A 4 -0.50 -19.38 -9.18
C PHE A 4 -0.43 -18.37 -10.32
N TYR A 5 0.19 -17.22 -10.08
CA TYR A 5 0.38 -16.18 -11.10
C TYR A 5 1.68 -16.41 -11.87
N SER A 6 1.73 -16.16 -13.17
CA SER A 6 3.03 -16.11 -13.87
C SER A 6 3.78 -14.82 -13.50
N GLY A 7 5.11 -14.81 -13.60
CA GLY A 7 5.91 -13.58 -13.41
C GLY A 7 5.49 -12.45 -14.36
N SER A 8 5.08 -12.78 -15.59
CA SER A 8 4.52 -11.82 -16.55
C SER A 8 3.15 -11.26 -16.15
N GLN A 9 2.28 -12.07 -15.57
CA GLN A 9 1.00 -11.62 -15.02
C GLN A 9 1.22 -10.70 -13.82
N ALA A 10 2.14 -11.07 -12.93
CA ALA A 10 2.51 -10.26 -11.77
C ALA A 10 3.06 -8.88 -12.18
N LEU A 11 3.96 -8.84 -13.18
CA LEU A 11 4.46 -7.60 -13.76
C LEU A 11 3.36 -6.78 -14.45
N SER A 12 2.45 -7.43 -15.20
CA SER A 12 1.34 -6.74 -15.85
C SER A 12 0.38 -6.11 -14.84
N ILE A 13 0.10 -6.79 -13.72
CA ILE A 13 -0.71 -6.25 -12.62
C ILE A 13 0.00 -5.05 -11.98
N ALA A 14 1.31 -5.14 -11.76
CA ALA A 14 2.13 -4.07 -11.21
C ALA A 14 2.11 -2.81 -12.09
N LEU A 15 2.33 -2.98 -13.40
CA LEU A 15 2.33 -1.88 -14.37
C LEU A 15 0.94 -1.25 -14.52
N PHE A 16 -0.11 -2.07 -14.56
CA PHE A 16 -1.48 -1.56 -14.62
C PHE A 16 -1.84 -0.75 -13.39
N PHE A 17 -1.50 -1.27 -12.19
CA PHE A 17 -1.78 -0.57 -10.95
C PHE A 17 -0.98 0.72 -10.83
N SER A 18 0.32 0.71 -11.14
CA SER A 18 1.14 1.94 -11.12
C SER A 18 0.65 2.98 -12.14
N GLY A 19 0.26 2.55 -13.34
CA GLY A 19 -0.32 3.46 -14.33
C GLY A 19 -1.62 4.12 -13.81
N LEU A 20 -2.48 3.34 -13.16
CA LEU A 20 -3.69 3.85 -12.52
C LEU A 20 -3.36 4.78 -11.36
N ASP A 21 -2.37 4.42 -10.55
CA ASP A 21 -1.93 5.20 -9.39
C ASP A 21 -1.41 6.58 -9.79
N VAL A 22 -0.50 6.64 -10.76
CA VAL A 22 -0.04 7.91 -11.34
C VAL A 22 -1.21 8.68 -11.95
N ALA A 23 -2.11 8.04 -12.67
CA ALA A 23 -3.25 8.72 -13.29
C ALA A 23 -4.18 9.38 -12.26
N VAL A 24 -4.49 8.69 -11.15
CA VAL A 24 -5.34 9.25 -10.08
C VAL A 24 -4.61 10.38 -9.34
N ASN A 25 -3.30 10.26 -9.12
CA ASN A 25 -2.53 11.35 -8.51
C ASN A 25 -2.45 12.58 -9.43
N MET A 26 -2.23 12.39 -10.73
CA MET A 26 -2.25 13.48 -11.71
C MET A 26 -3.64 14.13 -11.81
N PHE A 27 -4.70 13.34 -11.73
CA PHE A 27 -6.08 13.83 -11.69
C PHE A 27 -6.36 14.66 -10.43
N GLY A 28 -5.93 14.17 -9.26
CA GLY A 28 -6.05 14.91 -8.00
C GLY A 28 -5.32 16.25 -8.04
N LEU A 29 -4.11 16.29 -8.60
CA LEU A 29 -3.33 17.52 -8.77
C LEU A 29 -3.98 18.51 -9.76
N ALA A 30 -4.57 18.01 -10.85
CA ALA A 30 -5.30 18.83 -11.82
C ALA A 30 -6.60 19.42 -11.25
N TRP A 31 -7.20 18.75 -10.26
CA TRP A 31 -8.40 19.18 -9.54
C TRP A 31 -8.07 19.89 -8.20
N ASN A 32 -6.90 20.51 -8.09
CA ASN A 32 -6.59 21.41 -6.99
C ASN A 32 -6.97 22.84 -7.39
N GLY A 33 -8.27 23.17 -7.27
CA GLY A 33 -8.87 24.47 -7.64
C GLY A 33 -10.41 24.38 -7.72
N GLN A 34 -11.08 25.49 -8.10
CA GLN A 34 -12.54 25.47 -8.35
C GLN A 34 -12.92 24.68 -9.61
N TYR A 35 -11.99 24.55 -10.56
CA TYR A 35 -12.18 23.85 -11.83
C TYR A 35 -10.99 22.94 -12.10
N PHE A 36 -11.24 21.89 -12.87
CA PHE A 36 -10.20 20.99 -13.38
C PHE A 36 -9.37 21.72 -14.45
N THR A 37 -8.07 21.89 -14.20
CA THR A 37 -7.18 22.59 -15.14
C THR A 37 -5.81 21.92 -15.17
N VAL A 38 -5.35 21.54 -16.37
CA VAL A 38 -4.03 20.88 -16.56
C VAL A 38 -2.86 21.83 -16.29
N ASP A 39 -3.06 23.14 -16.44
CA ASP A 39 -2.03 24.14 -16.11
C ASP A 39 -1.73 24.23 -14.60
N ASN A 40 -2.67 23.81 -13.73
CA ASN A 40 -2.40 23.71 -12.29
C ASN A 40 -1.30 22.68 -12.00
N ILE A 41 -1.18 21.61 -12.78
CA ILE A 41 -0.10 20.63 -12.61
C ILE A 41 1.25 21.33 -12.76
N LYS A 42 1.44 22.15 -13.80
CA LYS A 42 2.72 22.84 -14.03
C LYS A 42 3.09 23.76 -12.88
N HIS A 43 2.09 24.41 -12.26
CA HIS A 43 2.29 25.25 -11.09
C HIS A 43 2.82 24.45 -9.89
N TRP A 44 2.30 23.26 -9.63
CA TRP A 44 2.76 22.43 -8.50
C TRP A 44 4.19 21.91 -8.66
N PHE A 45 4.69 21.82 -9.89
CA PHE A 45 6.05 21.45 -10.23
C PHE A 45 7.07 22.62 -10.14
N ASP A 46 6.67 23.81 -9.70
CA ASP A 46 7.60 24.91 -9.40
C ASP A 46 8.36 24.68 -8.08
N LEU A 47 9.31 23.73 -8.11
CA LEU A 47 10.12 23.27 -6.98
C LEU A 47 10.91 24.38 -6.24
N PRO A 48 11.40 25.46 -6.87
CA PRO A 48 12.09 26.54 -6.18
C PRO A 48 11.26 27.23 -5.08
N ASN A 49 9.93 27.25 -5.21
CA ASN A 49 9.01 27.86 -4.25
C ASN A 49 8.24 26.83 -3.42
N TYR A 50 8.73 25.60 -3.36
CA TYR A 50 8.06 24.50 -2.68
C TYR A 50 7.90 24.77 -1.17
N LYS A 51 6.68 24.53 -0.67
CA LYS A 51 6.36 24.55 0.76
C LYS A 51 5.57 23.30 1.12
N PHE A 52 6.08 22.55 2.10
CA PHE A 52 5.44 21.32 2.57
C PHE A 52 4.02 21.57 3.12
N THR A 53 3.74 22.72 3.72
CA THR A 53 2.41 23.01 4.29
C THR A 53 1.34 23.36 3.27
N THR A 54 1.68 23.49 1.98
CA THR A 54 0.72 23.97 0.95
C THR A 54 0.79 23.20 -0.36
N ASN A 55 1.92 22.57 -0.69
CA ASN A 55 2.07 21.88 -1.97
C ASN A 55 1.61 20.41 -1.88
N PRO A 56 0.64 19.96 -2.70
CA PRO A 56 0.16 18.58 -2.76
C PRO A 56 1.06 17.63 -3.55
N ILE A 57 2.13 18.12 -4.21
CA ILE A 57 3.02 17.31 -5.05
C ILE A 57 3.67 16.13 -4.31
N ASP A 58 3.76 16.20 -2.98
CA ASP A 58 4.31 15.12 -2.17
C ASP A 58 3.50 13.83 -2.25
N PHE A 59 2.19 13.91 -2.50
CA PHE A 59 1.37 12.73 -2.74
C PHE A 59 1.81 11.99 -4.01
N LEU A 60 2.15 12.74 -5.07
CA LEU A 60 2.71 12.15 -6.29
C LEU A 60 4.11 11.58 -6.03
N ALA A 61 4.97 12.26 -5.28
CA ALA A 61 6.30 11.75 -4.96
C ALA A 61 6.24 10.41 -4.20
N ILE A 62 5.29 10.29 -3.27
CA ILE A 62 5.09 9.07 -2.49
C ILE A 62 4.41 7.97 -3.30
N ALA A 63 3.48 8.33 -4.19
CA ALA A 63 2.93 7.39 -5.16
C ALA A 63 4.04 6.80 -6.04
N LEU A 64 4.96 7.63 -6.54
CA LEU A 64 6.12 7.16 -7.32
C LEU A 64 7.05 6.24 -6.50
N LEU A 65 7.30 6.57 -5.23
CA LEU A 65 8.10 5.71 -4.35
C LEU A 65 7.43 4.34 -4.17
N ARG A 66 6.12 4.33 -3.91
CA ARG A 66 5.33 3.09 -3.83
C ARG A 66 5.36 2.30 -5.14
N ASP A 67 5.20 2.97 -6.27
CA ASP A 67 5.23 2.36 -7.60
C ASP A 67 6.59 1.74 -7.91
N CYS A 68 7.69 2.36 -7.47
CA CYS A 68 9.02 1.77 -7.57
C CYS A 68 9.12 0.45 -6.79
N VAL A 69 8.53 0.36 -5.59
CA VAL A 69 8.47 -0.89 -4.82
C VAL A 69 7.65 -1.94 -5.56
N LEU A 70 6.49 -1.55 -6.09
CA LEU A 70 5.59 -2.45 -6.80
C LEU A 70 6.20 -2.97 -8.10
N ILE A 71 6.67 -2.09 -8.97
CA ILE A 71 7.32 -2.43 -10.25
C ILE A 71 8.62 -3.19 -9.99
N GLY A 72 9.41 -2.80 -8.99
CA GLY A 72 10.62 -3.52 -8.59
C GLY A 72 10.32 -4.97 -8.20
N GLY A 73 9.25 -5.20 -7.44
CA GLY A 73 8.76 -6.55 -7.13
C GLY A 73 8.31 -7.31 -8.38
N GLY A 74 7.59 -6.66 -9.29
CA GLY A 74 7.11 -7.28 -10.54
C GLY A 74 8.26 -7.64 -11.50
N LEU A 75 9.27 -6.77 -11.61
CA LEU A 75 10.46 -7.02 -12.41
C LEU A 75 11.28 -8.17 -11.82
N ALA A 76 11.47 -8.21 -10.50
CA ALA A 76 12.14 -9.32 -9.84
C ALA A 76 11.40 -10.65 -10.04
N ALA A 77 10.06 -10.64 -10.00
CA ALA A 77 9.24 -11.81 -10.30
C ALA A 77 9.35 -12.26 -11.77
N TRP A 78 9.57 -11.33 -12.70
CA TRP A 78 9.70 -11.62 -14.13
C TRP A 78 11.09 -12.11 -14.51
N THR A 79 12.15 -11.51 -13.97
CA THR A 79 13.55 -11.86 -14.30
C THR A 79 14.05 -13.10 -13.56
N SER A 80 13.59 -13.31 -12.32
CA SER A 80 14.03 -14.42 -11.47
C SER A 80 12.83 -15.16 -10.86
N PRO A 81 12.03 -15.88 -11.66
CA PRO A 81 10.82 -16.56 -11.17
C PRO A 81 11.10 -17.71 -10.18
N SER A 82 12.31 -18.29 -10.16
CA SER A 82 12.69 -19.35 -9.21
C SER A 82 13.09 -18.78 -7.85
N GLY A 83 12.39 -19.15 -6.77
CA GLY A 83 12.67 -18.73 -5.40
C GLY A 83 12.18 -17.32 -5.02
N PHE A 84 11.58 -16.58 -5.96
CA PHE A 84 11.05 -15.24 -5.68
C PHE A 84 9.90 -15.28 -4.68
N SER A 85 9.03 -16.31 -4.72
CA SER A 85 7.92 -16.45 -3.78
C SER A 85 8.40 -16.42 -2.32
N ASP A 86 9.48 -17.12 -2.02
CA ASP A 86 10.01 -17.21 -0.65
C ASP A 86 10.74 -15.93 -0.22
N VAL A 87 11.43 -15.27 -1.14
CA VAL A 87 12.01 -13.94 -0.90
C VAL A 87 10.90 -12.91 -0.66
N ALA A 88 9.84 -12.93 -1.46
CA ALA A 88 8.69 -12.04 -1.33
C ALA A 88 7.95 -12.24 0.00
N LYS A 89 7.83 -13.49 0.50
CA LYS A 89 7.30 -13.79 1.84
C LYS A 89 8.17 -13.19 2.95
N LYS A 90 9.49 -13.35 2.88
CA LYS A 90 10.44 -12.76 3.85
C LYS A 90 10.40 -11.22 3.83
N ALA A 91 10.36 -10.65 2.63
CA ALA A 91 10.27 -9.21 2.41
C ALA A 91 8.90 -8.63 2.75
N SER A 92 7.84 -9.45 2.87
CA SER A 92 6.47 -8.98 3.12
C SER A 92 6.33 -8.14 4.38
N ASN A 93 7.07 -8.44 5.44
CA ASN A 93 7.03 -7.64 6.67
C ASN A 93 7.71 -6.27 6.49
N ILE A 94 8.79 -6.22 5.70
CA ILE A 94 9.50 -4.97 5.40
C ILE A 94 8.65 -4.09 4.50
N VAL A 95 8.07 -4.68 3.45
CA VAL A 95 7.15 -3.96 2.55
C VAL A 95 5.92 -3.49 3.31
N PHE A 96 5.35 -4.31 4.19
CA PHE A 96 4.25 -3.89 5.05
C PHE A 96 4.62 -2.69 5.92
N ALA A 97 5.78 -2.72 6.59
CA ALA A 97 6.25 -1.61 7.40
C ALA A 97 6.46 -0.34 6.56
N ALA A 98 7.05 -0.46 5.37
CA ALA A 98 7.21 0.67 4.44
C ALA A 98 5.86 1.24 3.98
N MET A 99 4.90 0.37 3.64
CA MET A 99 3.54 0.78 3.24
C MET A 99 2.77 1.42 4.39
N LEU A 100 3.00 1.02 5.64
CA LEU A 100 2.44 1.70 6.82
C LEU A 100 3.01 3.11 7.00
N ILE A 101 4.32 3.30 6.77
CA ILE A 101 4.94 4.64 6.81
C ILE A 101 4.35 5.53 5.71
N ILE A 102 4.22 5.00 4.49
CA ILE A 102 3.59 5.70 3.36
C ILE A 102 2.12 6.02 3.67
N LEU A 103 1.37 5.09 4.26
CA LEU A 103 -0.02 5.30 4.63
C LEU A 103 -0.15 6.39 5.72
N ALA A 104 0.78 6.44 6.67
CA ALA A 104 0.84 7.47 7.71
C ALA A 104 1.19 8.86 7.16
N PHE A 105 1.70 8.95 5.93
CA PHE A 105 1.95 10.23 5.28
C PHE A 105 0.65 11.00 5.02
N ALA A 106 -0.42 10.34 4.58
CA ALA A 106 -1.68 11.01 4.26
C ALA A 106 -2.26 11.81 5.44
N PRO A 107 -2.43 11.24 6.66
CA PRO A 107 -2.88 12.01 7.81
C PRO A 107 -1.83 13.03 8.29
N SER A 108 -0.54 12.74 8.16
CA SER A 108 0.53 13.70 8.52
C SER A 108 0.49 14.95 7.62
N LYS A 109 0.26 14.74 6.33
CA LYS A 109 0.16 15.80 5.33
C LYS A 109 -1.12 16.62 5.49
N LEU A 110 -2.22 15.97 5.84
CA LEU A 110 -3.45 16.65 6.25
C LEU A 110 -3.17 17.63 7.40
N LEU A 111 -2.51 17.18 8.48
CA LEU A 111 -2.16 18.05 9.60
C LEU A 111 -1.29 19.25 9.16
N ALA A 112 -0.33 19.02 8.25
CA ALA A 112 0.51 20.08 7.72
C ALA A 112 -0.27 21.11 6.86
N PHE A 113 -1.36 20.70 6.22
CA PHE A 113 -2.25 21.60 5.50
C PHE A 113 -3.09 22.47 6.45
N TYR A 114 -3.40 21.98 7.65
CA TYR A 114 -4.08 22.77 8.70
C TYR A 114 -3.17 23.79 9.39
N GLU A 115 -1.84 23.73 9.20
CA GLU A 115 -0.94 24.76 9.75
C GLU A 115 -1.05 26.11 9.02
N ASP A 116 -1.65 26.16 7.82
CA ASP A 116 -1.90 27.40 7.08
C ASP A 116 -3.40 27.72 7.04
N ASP A 117 -3.83 28.66 7.90
CA ASP A 117 -5.24 29.09 8.05
C ASP A 117 -5.88 29.60 6.74
N LYS A 118 -5.07 29.92 5.72
CA LYS A 118 -5.57 30.41 4.42
C LYS A 118 -5.84 29.29 3.42
N LEU A 119 -5.37 28.08 3.70
CA LEU A 119 -5.53 26.95 2.79
C LEU A 119 -6.93 26.34 2.96
N LYS A 120 -7.72 26.35 1.88
CA LYS A 120 -8.96 25.59 1.81
C LYS A 120 -8.68 24.31 1.05
N LEU A 121 -8.82 23.16 1.70
CA LEU A 121 -8.64 21.85 1.08
C LEU A 121 -9.51 21.74 -0.17
N ALA A 122 -8.87 21.60 -1.32
CA ALA A 122 -9.56 21.41 -2.58
C ALA A 122 -10.10 19.98 -2.68
N VAL A 123 -11.07 19.77 -3.56
CA VAL A 123 -11.61 18.42 -3.83
C VAL A 123 -10.50 17.46 -4.27
N GLY A 124 -9.52 17.96 -5.05
CA GLY A 124 -8.34 17.20 -5.45
C GLY A 124 -7.50 16.68 -4.28
N ASP A 125 -7.32 17.46 -3.20
CA ASP A 125 -6.53 17.05 -2.04
C ASP A 125 -7.19 15.88 -1.30
N TRP A 126 -8.52 15.91 -1.18
CA TRP A 126 -9.28 14.80 -0.62
C TRP A 126 -9.15 13.53 -1.46
N ILE A 127 -9.19 13.66 -2.79
CA ILE A 127 -8.99 12.54 -3.70
C ILE A 127 -7.58 11.96 -3.50
N LEU A 128 -6.53 12.80 -3.45
CA LEU A 128 -5.15 12.37 -3.24
C LEU A 128 -4.97 11.64 -1.91
N MET A 129 -5.52 12.18 -0.81
CA MET A 129 -5.41 11.59 0.52
C MET A 129 -6.11 10.22 0.60
N ILE A 130 -7.37 10.16 0.16
CA ILE A 130 -8.16 8.94 0.19
C ILE A 130 -7.50 7.88 -0.71
N TRP A 131 -7.10 8.28 -1.92
CA TRP A 131 -6.42 7.39 -2.86
C TRP A 131 -5.09 6.89 -2.31
N CYS A 132 -4.31 7.73 -1.65
CA CYS A 132 -3.03 7.32 -1.05
C CYS A 132 -3.23 6.19 -0.02
N ILE A 133 -4.26 6.26 0.83
CA ILE A 133 -4.59 5.21 1.79
C ILE A 133 -4.99 3.92 1.06
N PHE A 134 -5.96 4.01 0.13
CA PHE A 134 -6.43 2.86 -0.62
C PHE A 134 -5.32 2.18 -1.43
N ALA A 135 -4.49 2.97 -2.12
CA ALA A 135 -3.43 2.45 -2.95
C ALA A 135 -2.31 1.79 -2.12
N SER A 136 -2.01 2.30 -0.92
CA SER A 136 -1.04 1.66 -0.01
C SER A 136 -1.54 0.31 0.50
N LEU A 137 -2.84 0.20 0.81
CA LEU A 137 -3.45 -1.08 1.17
C LEU A 137 -3.52 -2.04 -0.03
N ALA A 138 -3.83 -1.54 -1.21
CA ALA A 138 -3.87 -2.34 -2.43
C ALA A 138 -2.50 -2.91 -2.77
N VAL A 139 -1.41 -2.14 -2.64
CA VAL A 139 -0.04 -2.66 -2.81
C VAL A 139 0.27 -3.76 -1.82
N GLN A 140 -0.16 -3.64 -0.57
CA GLN A 140 -0.01 -4.72 0.41
C GLN A 140 -0.78 -5.99 0.00
N VAL A 141 -1.99 -5.83 -0.53
CA VAL A 141 -2.80 -6.95 -1.04
C VAL A 141 -2.13 -7.60 -2.24
N VAL A 142 -1.62 -6.82 -3.20
CA VAL A 142 -0.90 -7.32 -4.37
C VAL A 142 0.38 -8.05 -3.93
N TRP A 143 1.15 -7.48 -3.00
CA TRP A 143 2.36 -8.12 -2.50
C TRP A 143 2.06 -9.48 -1.86
N THR A 144 1.09 -9.51 -0.94
CA THR A 144 0.76 -10.72 -0.18
C THR A 144 0.01 -11.77 -0.97
N ASN A 145 -0.80 -11.41 -1.97
CA ASN A 145 -1.62 -12.37 -2.73
C ASN A 145 -1.08 -12.71 -4.12
N VAL A 146 -0.32 -11.81 -4.75
CA VAL A 146 0.24 -12.01 -6.09
C VAL A 146 1.70 -12.42 -5.97
N TYR A 147 2.55 -11.60 -5.37
CA TYR A 147 4.00 -11.84 -5.34
C TYR A 147 4.42 -13.05 -4.50
N THR A 148 3.73 -13.34 -3.40
CA THR A 148 4.00 -14.57 -2.65
C THR A 148 3.51 -15.84 -3.36
N ARG A 149 2.72 -15.72 -4.43
CA ARG A 149 2.08 -16.84 -5.15
C ARG A 149 2.48 -16.91 -6.63
N VAL A 150 3.62 -16.35 -6.99
CA VAL A 150 4.16 -16.46 -8.35
C VAL A 150 4.61 -17.91 -8.59
N SER A 151 4.15 -18.50 -9.70
CA SER A 151 4.48 -19.86 -10.13
C SER A 151 5.95 -19.94 -10.54
N GLU A 152 6.70 -20.84 -9.93
CA GLU A 152 8.11 -21.09 -10.24
C GLU A 152 8.30 -22.03 -11.45
N ARG A 153 7.32 -22.10 -12.36
CA ARG A 153 7.36 -22.94 -13.57
C ARG A 153 8.44 -22.46 -14.54
N ALA A 154 9.68 -22.86 -14.30
CA ALA A 154 10.68 -23.01 -15.36
C ALA A 154 11.90 -23.87 -14.99
N ASN A 155 12.33 -24.01 -13.71
CA ASN A 155 13.63 -24.67 -13.43
C ASN A 155 13.68 -25.64 -12.25
N THR A 156 12.56 -25.92 -11.59
CA THR A 156 12.52 -27.07 -10.68
C THR A 156 12.18 -28.27 -11.54
N ILE A 157 13.15 -29.18 -11.67
CA ILE A 157 13.01 -30.60 -12.01
C ILE A 157 11.56 -31.02 -11.77
N GLU A 158 10.89 -31.52 -12.81
CA GLU A 158 9.54 -32.08 -12.71
C GLU A 158 9.37 -32.76 -11.34
N PRO A 159 8.44 -32.31 -10.48
CA PRO A 159 8.15 -33.08 -9.29
C PRO A 159 7.65 -34.42 -9.82
N LEU A 160 8.44 -35.46 -9.61
CA LEU A 160 8.08 -36.83 -9.93
C LEU A 160 6.73 -37.08 -9.27
N PHE A 161 5.68 -37.09 -10.09
CA PHE A 161 4.30 -37.32 -9.70
C PHE A 161 4.27 -38.68 -8.97
N GLY A 162 4.26 -38.68 -7.63
CA GLY A 162 4.29 -39.94 -6.87
C GLY A 162 4.89 -39.96 -5.45
N GLU A 163 5.42 -38.88 -4.88
CA GLU A 163 5.77 -38.91 -3.44
C GLU A 163 4.51 -38.80 -2.57
N ILE A 164 4.11 -39.94 -2.01
CA ILE A 164 3.11 -40.08 -0.95
C ILE A 164 3.45 -39.06 0.17
N GLY A 165 2.55 -38.11 0.42
CA GLY A 165 2.68 -37.12 1.51
C GLY A 165 3.01 -35.67 1.09
N TYR A 166 3.07 -35.34 -0.20
CA TYR A 166 3.23 -33.93 -0.64
C TYR A 166 1.96 -33.09 -0.39
N GLU A 167 0.78 -33.61 -0.75
CA GLU A 167 -0.50 -32.93 -0.47
C GLU A 167 -0.73 -32.73 1.04
N GLU A 168 -0.33 -33.72 1.84
CA GLU A 168 -0.47 -33.69 3.30
C GLU A 168 0.43 -32.61 3.93
N ARG A 169 1.69 -32.47 3.48
CA ARG A 169 2.60 -31.40 3.91
C ARG A 169 2.13 -30.00 3.51
N VAL A 170 1.55 -29.85 2.31
CA VAL A 170 1.00 -28.56 1.86
C VAL A 170 -0.24 -28.18 2.68
N LEU A 171 -1.10 -29.15 2.99
CA LEU A 171 -2.28 -28.94 3.86
C LEU A 171 -1.87 -28.60 5.30
N GLU A 172 -0.85 -29.25 5.85
CA GLU A 172 -0.30 -28.92 7.17
C GLU A 172 0.29 -27.51 7.21
N GLU A 173 1.05 -27.10 6.19
CA GLU A 173 1.57 -25.73 6.10
C GLU A 173 0.46 -24.68 5.99
N GLU A 174 -0.60 -24.96 5.23
CA GLU A 174 -1.75 -24.06 5.12
C GLU A 174 -2.51 -23.97 6.46
N ALA A 175 -2.68 -25.09 7.16
CA ALA A 175 -3.30 -25.14 8.48
C ALA A 175 -2.46 -24.40 9.52
N GLU A 176 -1.13 -24.53 9.49
CA GLU A 176 -0.22 -23.82 10.39
C GLU A 176 -0.21 -22.31 10.12
N LYS A 177 -0.27 -21.88 8.86
CA LYS A 177 -0.41 -20.46 8.49
C LYS A 177 -1.75 -19.89 8.94
N ALA A 178 -2.83 -20.65 8.79
CA ALA A 178 -4.15 -20.26 9.28
C ALA A 178 -4.19 -20.18 10.82
N ALA A 179 -3.50 -21.09 11.51
CA ALA A 179 -3.34 -21.06 12.96
C ALA A 179 -2.55 -19.82 13.41
N LYS A 180 -1.40 -19.51 12.79
CA LYS A 180 -0.61 -18.30 13.07
C LYS A 180 -1.38 -17.02 12.81
N GLN A 181 -2.18 -16.96 11.75
CA GLN A 181 -3.07 -15.82 11.51
C GLN A 181 -4.10 -15.67 12.62
N ARG A 182 -4.75 -16.76 13.04
CA ARG A 182 -5.70 -16.75 14.17
C ARG A 182 -5.03 -16.28 15.45
N GLU A 183 -3.82 -16.74 15.75
CA GLU A 183 -3.04 -16.28 16.90
C GLU A 183 -2.71 -14.79 16.83
N THR A 184 -2.35 -14.29 15.65
CA THR A 184 -2.09 -12.86 15.40
C THR A 184 -3.35 -12.03 15.65
N PHE A 185 -4.51 -12.48 15.16
CA PHE A 185 -5.80 -11.83 15.43
C PHE A 185 -6.16 -11.87 16.91
N VAL A 186 -5.91 -12.98 17.62
CA VAL A 186 -6.15 -13.08 19.07
C VAL A 186 -5.26 -12.13 19.86
N LEU A 187 -3.98 -11.99 19.47
CA LEU A 187 -3.06 -11.01 20.04
C LEU A 187 -3.52 -9.57 19.78
N LEU A 188 -3.94 -9.27 18.56
CA LEU A 188 -4.52 -7.98 18.16
C LEU A 188 -5.77 -7.65 18.97
N PHE A 189 -6.69 -8.60 19.14
CA PHE A 189 -7.89 -8.43 19.96
C PHE A 189 -7.56 -8.26 21.44
N ARG A 190 -6.51 -8.93 21.94
CA ARG A 190 -6.03 -8.73 23.30
C ARG A 190 -5.43 -7.33 23.49
N LEU A 191 -4.63 -6.85 22.54
CA LEU A 191 -4.10 -5.48 22.52
C LEU A 191 -5.21 -4.43 22.44
N LEU A 192 -6.19 -4.62 21.55
CA LEU A 192 -7.40 -3.82 21.47
C LEU A 192 -8.20 -3.86 22.79
N GLY A 193 -8.23 -5.00 23.47
CA GLY A 193 -8.84 -5.13 24.80
C GLY A 193 -8.12 -4.30 25.87
N TYR A 194 -6.78 -4.23 25.82
CA TYR A 194 -6.02 -3.33 26.69
C TYR A 194 -6.29 -1.86 26.36
N MET A 195 -6.31 -1.51 25.07
CA MET A 195 -6.66 -0.15 24.63
C MET A 195 -8.12 0.23 24.92
N ALA A 196 -9.05 -0.72 24.87
CA ALA A 196 -10.47 -0.50 25.15
C ALA A 196 -10.71 -0.06 26.60
N ARG A 197 -9.82 -0.44 27.52
CA ARG A 197 -9.87 0.03 28.91
C ARG A 197 -9.64 1.54 29.01
N GLU A 198 -8.82 2.09 28.12
CA GLU A 198 -8.49 3.51 28.02
C GLU A 198 -9.18 4.19 26.82
N TRP A 199 -10.23 3.57 26.27
CA TRP A 199 -10.89 4.07 25.05
C TRP A 199 -11.40 5.51 25.18
N LYS A 200 -11.69 5.96 26.41
CA LYS A 200 -12.10 7.34 26.68
C LYS A 200 -11.00 8.35 26.35
N TYR A 201 -9.74 8.02 26.62
CA TYR A 201 -8.60 8.88 26.30
C TYR A 201 -8.30 8.86 24.81
N TYR A 202 -8.30 7.68 24.19
CA TYR A 202 -8.14 7.55 22.74
C TYR A 202 -9.30 8.19 21.96
N GLY A 203 -10.52 8.01 22.43
CA GLY A 203 -11.72 8.62 21.85
C GLY A 203 -11.73 10.13 22.04
N MET A 204 -11.28 10.65 23.19
CA MET A 204 -11.11 12.09 23.40
C MET A 204 -10.00 12.65 22.51
N ALA A 205 -8.85 11.98 22.41
CA ALA A 205 -7.77 12.39 21.52
C ALA A 205 -8.20 12.36 20.04
N PHE A 206 -8.93 11.33 19.64
CA PHE A 206 -9.49 11.20 18.29
C PHE A 206 -10.55 12.28 18.01
N THR A 207 -11.45 12.54 18.97
CA THR A 207 -12.46 13.59 18.87
C THR A 207 -11.81 14.97 18.87
N PHE A 208 -10.73 15.17 19.64
CA PHE A 208 -9.97 16.40 19.64
C PHE A 208 -9.26 16.61 18.31
N LEU A 209 -8.62 15.57 17.75
CA LEU A 209 -8.04 15.60 16.41
C LEU A 209 -9.10 15.84 15.33
N LEU A 210 -10.30 15.27 15.50
CA LEU A 210 -11.41 15.40 14.56
C LEU A 210 -12.10 16.77 14.66
N CYS A 211 -12.23 17.33 15.86
CA CYS A 211 -12.70 18.70 16.05
C CYS A 211 -11.65 19.72 15.63
N TYR A 212 -10.37 19.42 15.86
CA TYR A 212 -9.25 20.22 15.36
C TYR A 212 -9.17 20.20 13.83
N SER A 213 -9.46 19.07 13.19
CA SER A 213 -9.56 19.01 11.73
C SER A 213 -10.85 19.63 11.16
N LEU A 214 -11.87 19.85 11.98
CA LEU A 214 -13.12 20.50 11.56
C LEU A 214 -13.16 22.01 11.87
N SER A 215 -12.32 22.47 12.81
CA SER A 215 -12.16 23.88 13.19
C SER A 215 -11.16 24.59 12.31
#